data_AF-A0A6J4S985-F1
#
_entry.id   AF-A0A6J4S985-F1
#
_cell.length_a   1.000
_cell.length_b   1.000
_cell.length_c   1.000
_cell.angle_alpha   90.00
_cell.angle_beta   90.00
_cell.angle_gamma   90.00
#
_symmetry.space_group_name_H-M   'P 1'
#
loop_
_entity.id
_entity.type
_entity.pdbx_description
1 polymer ?
#
loop_
_entity_poly.entity_id
_entity_poly.type
_entity_poly.pdbx_seq_one_letter_code
_entity_poly.pdbx_strand_id
1 'polypeptide(L)'
;VSRRGRGSKAVFEGGKWPSWINTYVPKFTGGFWAPEIVYMNDRYYLYYSCSTFGTSVSAIGVATSPTLDQSSADYKWTDQGRVVSSSSAGDVNAIDPSVFKDDNGKVYLTYGSYFNGIGIIELNPATGKVKAGTRLKHIAGGGSSAFEAPYITKEGKYYYLFVNRADCCKGPYSTYYIVTGRSISPTGPFFDKNGINLRGSGSVAGGTTVMVTSGRYIGPGHMGLLRDNGRNLVSTHYYDGNYYGEPKLDISDLQFTHDGWPVISRDLIPAGRYKITNKNSNMVWEAAGCSDQGSVQLIQNNDNGSAACQFWDLTPVGDGYYKISNEPRNESVDLPFCNSLNGINLQTFPWINTYCQKFKIEQLVNGFYVFTSLANPVLSKVIQVPSESASVGTLLDISDFNGSASQQWMLREVNPPAVLDANDIANNGFTARWNTTPEATGYRLDVTTTFVDAAYQTIAEWNFQSGTNTANNGITDNLNKTITATGTAAPVYAAQGNGGQTARATGWNSTVPEKFWEINFTTENYYNLKVSSKQRSSSTGPLHFKLQYK
;
A
#
# COMPACT_ATOMS: atom_id res chain seq x y z
N VAL A 1 -4.49 -7.47 14.00
CA VAL A 1 -5.16 -6.58 14.99
C VAL A 1 -6.53 -7.13 15.31
N SER A 2 -6.83 -7.21 16.60
CA SER A 2 -7.69 -8.24 17.19
C SER A 2 -9.19 -7.99 17.00
N ARG A 3 -9.94 -9.05 16.63
CA ARG A 3 -11.29 -9.27 17.20
C ARG A 3 -11.17 -9.02 18.70
N ARG A 4 -12.07 -8.24 19.31
CA ARG A 4 -12.17 -8.07 20.78
C ARG A 4 -11.98 -9.44 21.44
N GLY A 5 -10.76 -9.71 21.89
CA GLY A 5 -10.45 -10.94 22.59
C GLY A 5 -11.15 -10.81 23.92
N ARG A 6 -12.13 -11.67 24.18
CA ARG A 6 -12.58 -11.89 25.56
C ARG A 6 -11.32 -12.25 26.35
N GLY A 7 -10.82 -11.32 27.19
CA GLY A 7 -9.61 -11.52 28.00
C GLY A 7 -8.55 -10.41 27.96
N SER A 8 -8.62 -9.41 27.07
CA SER A 8 -7.62 -8.33 27.08
C SER A 8 -7.83 -7.35 28.24
N LYS A 9 -6.82 -7.15 29.09
CA LYS A 9 -6.78 -6.14 30.16
C LYS A 9 -6.81 -4.74 29.56
N ALA A 10 -7.67 -3.87 30.11
CA ALA A 10 -7.74 -2.48 29.70
C ALA A 10 -6.62 -1.65 30.36
N VAL A 11 -6.19 -0.56 29.71
CA VAL A 11 -5.24 0.41 30.27
C VAL A 11 -5.86 1.11 31.48
N PHE A 12 -7.11 1.55 31.32
CA PHE A 12 -7.96 2.08 32.37
C PHE A 12 -9.23 1.24 32.43
N GLU A 13 -9.71 0.93 33.64
CA GLU A 13 -10.96 0.20 33.81
C GLU A 13 -12.14 0.96 33.20
N GLY A 14 -13.07 0.26 32.56
CA GLY A 14 -14.26 0.87 31.97
C GLY A 14 -15.03 1.71 33.00
N GLY A 15 -15.33 2.96 32.67
CA GLY A 15 -16.01 3.90 33.57
C GLY A 15 -15.12 4.54 34.64
N LYS A 16 -13.81 4.25 34.66
CA LYS A 16 -12.84 4.91 35.54
C LYS A 16 -11.72 5.53 34.71
N TRP A 17 -11.25 6.69 35.14
CA TRP A 17 -10.14 7.39 34.50
C TRP A 17 -9.44 8.30 35.51
N PRO A 18 -8.17 8.68 35.25
CA PRO A 18 -7.44 9.60 36.12
C PRO A 18 -8.20 10.91 36.37
N SER A 19 -8.30 11.32 37.64
CA SER A 19 -9.09 12.50 38.06
C SER A 19 -8.61 13.81 37.44
N TRP A 20 -7.32 13.91 37.10
CA TRP A 20 -6.77 15.08 36.42
C TRP A 20 -7.47 15.38 35.10
N ILE A 21 -8.04 14.37 34.42
CA ILE A 21 -8.71 14.57 33.12
C ILE A 21 -9.88 15.53 33.27
N ASN A 22 -10.70 15.40 34.32
CA ASN A 22 -11.86 16.29 34.53
C ASN A 22 -11.45 17.73 34.86
N THR A 23 -10.21 17.98 35.31
CA THR A 23 -9.68 19.33 35.50
C THR A 23 -9.51 20.07 34.16
N TYR A 24 -9.14 19.35 33.09
CA TYR A 24 -8.88 19.94 31.77
C TYR A 24 -10.00 19.69 30.76
N VAL A 25 -10.76 18.61 30.93
CA VAL A 25 -11.88 18.22 30.08
C VAL A 25 -13.08 17.90 30.98
N PRO A 26 -13.78 18.91 31.53
CA PRO A 26 -14.83 18.69 32.53
C PRO A 26 -15.97 17.79 32.08
N LYS A 27 -16.27 17.78 30.77
CA LYS A 27 -17.34 16.98 30.16
C LYS A 27 -16.87 15.62 29.63
N PHE A 28 -15.68 15.15 30.01
CA PHE A 28 -15.18 13.84 29.58
C PHE A 28 -16.07 12.70 30.09
N THR A 29 -16.49 11.82 29.20
CA THR A 29 -17.42 10.71 29.48
C THR A 29 -16.76 9.33 29.43
N GLY A 30 -15.42 9.25 29.38
CA GLY A 30 -14.68 7.99 29.41
C GLY A 30 -14.26 7.43 28.04
N GLY A 31 -14.41 8.19 26.96
CA GLY A 31 -13.98 7.79 25.61
C GLY A 31 -12.58 8.28 25.27
N PHE A 32 -11.58 7.40 25.34
CA PHE A 32 -10.20 7.71 24.94
C PHE A 32 -10.00 7.54 23.42
N TRP A 33 -9.31 8.49 22.78
CA TRP A 33 -9.12 8.51 21.33
C TRP A 33 -7.65 8.49 20.92
N ALA A 34 -7.41 8.02 19.69
CA ALA A 34 -6.14 8.10 18.98
C ALA A 34 -4.91 7.72 19.85
N PRO A 35 -4.83 6.47 20.34
CA PRO A 35 -3.69 6.05 21.11
C PRO A 35 -2.43 5.95 20.25
N GLU A 36 -1.31 6.44 20.75
CA GLU A 36 0.03 6.29 20.18
C GLU A 36 0.93 5.59 21.18
N ILE A 37 1.69 4.59 20.72
CA ILE A 37 2.56 3.80 21.59
C ILE A 37 4.01 3.81 21.12
N VAL A 38 4.92 4.13 22.03
CA VAL A 38 6.36 4.14 21.77
C VAL A 38 7.11 3.43 22.89
N TYR A 39 8.17 2.70 22.53
CA TYR A 39 9.08 2.08 23.49
C TYR A 39 10.31 2.98 23.70
N MET A 40 10.55 3.40 24.94
CA MET A 40 11.73 4.16 25.34
C MET A 40 12.04 3.94 26.82
N ASN A 41 13.31 4.06 27.24
CA ASN A 41 13.73 3.86 28.64
C ASN A 41 13.17 2.57 29.29
N ASP A 42 13.29 1.46 28.56
CA ASP A 42 12.87 0.13 29.00
C ASP A 42 11.41 0.01 29.42
N ARG A 43 10.53 0.80 28.79
CA ARG A 43 9.08 0.76 29.00
C ARG A 43 8.32 1.27 27.79
N TYR A 44 7.07 0.87 27.71
CA TYR A 44 6.10 1.37 26.76
C TYR A 44 5.44 2.64 27.30
N TYR A 45 5.36 3.67 26.47
CA TYR A 45 4.61 4.90 26.73
C TYR A 45 3.42 4.93 25.77
N LEU A 46 2.22 4.98 26.33
CA LEU A 46 0.96 5.10 25.60
C LEU A 46 0.40 6.51 25.79
N TYR A 47 0.49 7.32 24.75
CA TYR A 47 -0.14 8.63 24.67
C TYR A 47 -1.59 8.45 24.22
N TYR A 48 -2.50 9.20 24.80
CA TYR A 48 -3.94 9.09 24.51
C TYR A 48 -4.63 10.44 24.62
N SER A 49 -5.70 10.62 23.86
CA SER A 49 -6.48 11.85 23.85
C SER A 49 -7.76 11.72 24.68
N CYS A 50 -8.08 12.78 25.39
CA CYS A 50 -9.36 12.99 26.07
C CYS A 50 -9.97 14.28 25.52
N SER A 51 -11.22 14.27 25.08
CA SER A 51 -11.82 15.44 24.43
C SER A 51 -13.32 15.53 24.65
N THR A 52 -13.85 16.74 24.53
CA THR A 52 -15.28 17.00 24.34
C THR A 52 -15.57 17.15 22.85
N PHE A 53 -16.33 16.22 22.28
CA PHE A 53 -16.60 16.15 20.83
C PHE A 53 -17.10 17.48 20.26
N GLY A 54 -16.54 17.88 19.11
CA GLY A 54 -16.87 19.14 18.43
C GLY A 54 -16.28 20.40 19.06
N THR A 55 -15.38 20.28 20.04
CA THR A 55 -14.72 21.42 20.70
C THR A 55 -13.19 21.27 20.70
N SER A 56 -12.48 22.34 21.07
CA SER A 56 -11.03 22.33 21.33
C SER A 56 -10.69 22.18 22.83
N VAL A 57 -11.65 21.72 23.65
CA VAL A 57 -11.41 21.42 25.08
C VAL A 57 -10.94 19.97 25.18
N SER A 58 -9.61 19.80 25.16
CA SER A 58 -8.97 18.50 25.03
C SER A 58 -7.69 18.41 25.84
N ALA A 59 -7.23 17.19 26.11
CA ALA A 59 -5.95 16.93 26.73
C ALA A 59 -5.34 15.62 26.22
N ILE A 60 -4.00 15.60 26.12
CA ILE A 60 -3.23 14.38 25.90
C ILE A 60 -2.62 13.95 27.24
N GLY A 61 -2.87 12.72 27.62
CA GLY A 61 -2.21 12.04 28.74
C GLY A 61 -1.13 11.08 28.27
N VAL A 62 -0.37 10.52 29.21
CA VAL A 62 0.51 9.38 28.93
C VAL A 62 0.46 8.39 30.08
N ALA A 63 0.33 7.12 29.74
CA ALA A 63 0.48 6.00 30.67
C ALA A 63 1.71 5.17 30.29
N THR A 64 2.31 4.50 31.27
CA THR A 64 3.49 3.66 31.05
C THR A 64 3.27 2.22 31.47
N SER A 65 3.84 1.25 30.75
CA SER A 65 3.90 -0.16 31.14
C SER A 65 5.29 -0.74 30.91
N PRO A 66 5.84 -1.58 31.80
CA PRO A 66 7.09 -2.31 31.55
C PRO A 66 7.00 -3.26 30.34
N THR A 67 5.81 -3.79 30.05
CA THR A 67 5.59 -4.82 29.02
C THR A 67 4.21 -4.71 28.38
N LEU A 68 4.08 -5.21 27.14
CA LEU A 68 2.79 -5.41 26.47
C LEU A 68 2.22 -6.82 26.66
N ASP A 69 3.04 -7.76 27.13
CA ASP A 69 2.61 -9.11 27.43
C ASP A 69 1.71 -9.12 28.66
N GLN A 70 0.41 -9.31 28.43
CA GLN A 70 -0.61 -9.28 29.48
C GLN A 70 -0.53 -10.45 30.47
N SER A 71 0.24 -11.49 30.11
CA SER A 71 0.49 -12.67 30.97
C SER A 71 1.65 -12.46 31.93
N SER A 72 2.54 -11.48 31.67
CA SER A 72 3.64 -11.15 32.56
C SER A 72 3.16 -10.62 33.91
N ALA A 73 3.85 -11.01 34.98
CA ALA A 73 3.63 -10.47 36.32
C ALA A 73 3.90 -8.95 36.41
N ASP A 74 4.74 -8.42 35.51
CA ASP A 74 5.07 -7.00 35.45
C ASP A 74 4.08 -6.17 34.62
N TYR A 75 3.08 -6.82 34.00
CA TYR A 75 2.08 -6.13 33.19
C TYR A 75 1.21 -5.21 34.05
N LYS A 76 1.45 -3.91 33.94
CA LYS A 76 0.62 -2.87 34.56
C LYS A 76 0.75 -1.56 33.81
N TRP A 77 -0.38 -0.88 33.61
CA TRP A 77 -0.39 0.50 33.13
C TRP A 77 -0.39 1.45 34.33
N THR A 78 0.49 2.44 34.29
CA THR A 78 0.59 3.51 35.30
C THR A 78 0.35 4.84 34.62
N ASP A 79 -0.71 5.57 35.01
CA ASP A 79 -0.94 6.95 34.57
C ASP A 79 0.22 7.85 35.01
N GLN A 80 0.72 8.67 34.10
CA GLN A 80 1.75 9.67 34.37
C GLN A 80 1.18 11.10 34.29
N GLY A 81 -0.13 11.27 34.10
CA GLY A 81 -0.77 12.57 34.08
C GLY A 81 -0.86 13.23 32.70
N ARG A 82 -1.24 14.50 32.68
CA ARG A 82 -1.31 15.35 31.49
C ARG A 82 0.07 15.56 30.83
N VAL A 83 0.10 15.63 29.50
CA VAL A 83 1.25 16.06 28.68
C VAL A 83 0.99 17.46 28.13
N VAL A 84 -0.12 17.64 27.40
CA VAL A 84 -0.58 18.94 26.85
C VAL A 84 -2.10 19.04 26.98
N SER A 85 -2.65 20.27 26.90
CA SER A 85 -4.10 20.52 26.85
C SER A 85 -4.41 21.75 26.01
N SER A 86 -5.62 21.82 25.49
CA SER A 86 -6.21 22.95 24.77
C SER A 86 -7.53 23.33 25.41
N SER A 87 -7.92 24.60 25.29
CA SER A 87 -9.14 25.13 25.90
C SER A 87 -9.95 26.04 24.97
N SER A 88 -9.36 26.46 23.85
CA SER A 88 -9.99 27.36 22.89
C SER A 88 -9.66 26.97 21.44
N ALA A 89 -10.45 27.48 20.49
CA ALA A 89 -10.20 27.27 19.05
C ALA A 89 -8.92 27.96 18.54
N GLY A 90 -8.32 28.85 19.34
CA GLY A 90 -7.01 29.46 19.07
C GLY A 90 -5.84 28.56 19.46
N ASP A 91 -6.07 27.52 20.25
CA ASP A 91 -5.06 26.52 20.58
C ASP A 91 -4.97 25.47 19.48
N VAL A 92 -3.81 24.84 19.30
CA VAL A 92 -3.75 23.53 18.63
C VAL A 92 -4.54 22.55 19.48
N ASN A 93 -5.59 21.94 18.92
CA ASN A 93 -6.42 20.98 19.64
C ASN A 93 -5.57 19.82 20.16
N ALA A 94 -5.57 19.59 21.48
CA ALA A 94 -4.75 18.58 22.13
C ALA A 94 -5.36 17.17 21.96
N ILE A 95 -5.41 16.69 20.73
CA ILE A 95 -5.78 15.32 20.34
C ILE A 95 -4.81 14.77 19.29
N ASP A 96 -4.96 13.48 18.98
CA ASP A 96 -4.18 12.75 17.96
C ASP A 96 -2.66 12.84 18.17
N PRO A 97 -2.15 12.37 19.32
CA PRO A 97 -0.72 12.32 19.57
C PRO A 97 -0.03 11.39 18.55
N SER A 98 1.14 11.81 18.08
CA SER A 98 2.14 10.94 17.42
C SER A 98 3.52 11.29 17.99
N VAL A 99 4.31 10.27 18.32
CA VAL A 99 5.62 10.45 18.93
C VAL A 99 6.72 10.02 17.96
N PHE A 100 7.63 10.94 17.68
CA PHE A 100 8.77 10.70 16.80
C PHE A 100 10.08 10.86 17.57
N LYS A 101 10.91 9.81 17.54
CA LYS A 101 12.29 9.84 18.04
C LYS A 101 13.24 10.04 16.87
N ASP A 102 13.96 11.16 16.88
CA ASP A 102 14.95 11.48 15.85
C ASP A 102 16.30 10.80 16.13
N ASP A 103 17.14 10.69 15.10
CA ASP A 103 18.45 10.02 15.17
C ASP A 103 19.41 10.71 16.14
N ASN A 104 19.21 12.01 16.41
CA ASN A 104 19.97 12.77 17.40
C ASN A 104 19.49 12.53 18.86
N GLY A 105 18.53 11.62 19.07
CA GLY A 105 17.99 11.27 20.38
C GLY A 105 16.90 12.21 20.91
N LYS A 106 16.56 13.29 20.20
CA LYS A 106 15.41 14.13 20.56
C LYS A 106 14.11 13.40 20.31
N VAL A 107 13.14 13.63 21.18
CA VAL A 107 11.79 13.09 21.07
C VAL A 107 10.82 14.24 20.87
N TYR A 108 9.94 14.11 19.88
CA TYR A 108 8.94 15.09 19.54
C TYR A 108 7.55 14.48 19.69
N LEU A 109 6.63 15.26 20.23
CA LEU A 109 5.19 15.02 20.15
C LEU A 109 4.62 15.92 19.06
N THR A 110 4.04 15.32 18.03
CA THR A 110 3.12 16.00 17.12
C THR A 110 1.69 15.71 17.52
N TYR A 111 0.82 16.70 17.40
CA TYR A 111 -0.60 16.57 17.72
C TYR A 111 -1.41 17.67 17.03
N GLY A 112 -2.72 17.49 16.92
CA GLY A 112 -3.61 18.52 16.36
C GLY A 112 -4.77 17.94 15.56
N SER A 113 -5.87 18.70 15.54
CA SER A 113 -7.04 18.40 14.71
C SER A 113 -7.90 19.66 14.50
N TYR A 114 -8.08 20.05 13.23
CA TYR A 114 -8.86 21.19 12.72
C TYR A 114 -8.50 22.56 13.34
N PHE A 115 -8.71 22.74 14.65
CA PHE A 115 -8.45 23.96 15.40
C PHE A 115 -6.95 24.27 15.45
N ASN A 116 -6.58 25.37 14.79
CA ASN A 116 -5.22 25.89 14.63
C ASN A 116 -4.17 24.92 14.04
N GLY A 117 -4.63 23.82 13.40
CA GLY A 117 -3.79 22.89 12.65
C GLY A 117 -2.99 21.92 13.51
N ILE A 118 -1.76 21.63 13.07
CA ILE A 118 -0.85 20.65 13.68
C ILE A 118 0.32 21.37 14.36
N GLY A 119 0.57 20.99 15.62
CA GLY A 119 1.71 21.44 16.41
C GLY A 119 2.76 20.35 16.59
N ILE A 120 4.00 20.78 16.84
CA ILE A 120 5.10 19.93 17.31
C ILE A 120 5.74 20.55 18.56
N ILE A 121 6.08 19.71 19.52
CA ILE A 121 6.74 20.11 20.76
C ILE A 121 7.76 19.04 21.20
N GLU A 122 8.88 19.47 21.78
CA GLU A 122 9.90 18.53 22.26
C GLU A 122 9.48 17.89 23.59
N LEU A 123 9.65 16.59 23.71
CA LEU A 123 9.46 15.84 24.94
C LEU A 123 10.81 15.59 25.64
N ASN A 124 10.79 15.55 26.96
CA ASN A 124 11.85 14.95 27.74
C ASN A 124 11.68 13.41 27.67
N PRO A 125 12.61 12.68 27.04
CA PRO A 125 12.48 11.24 26.89
C PRO A 125 12.35 10.54 28.25
N ALA A 126 13.05 10.99 29.29
CA ALA A 126 13.03 10.35 30.61
C ALA A 126 11.63 10.34 31.27
N THR A 127 10.84 11.39 31.03
CA THR A 127 9.52 11.54 31.65
C THR A 127 8.37 11.30 30.69
N GLY A 128 8.61 11.35 29.37
CA GLY A 128 7.57 11.35 28.34
C GLY A 128 6.72 12.62 28.34
N LYS A 129 7.15 13.69 29.03
CA LYS A 129 6.43 14.97 29.15
C LYS A 129 7.09 16.07 28.34
N VAL A 130 6.39 17.18 28.14
CA VAL A 130 6.94 18.38 27.50
C VAL A 130 8.24 18.77 28.20
N LYS A 131 9.30 18.94 27.40
CA LYS A 131 10.61 19.38 27.88
C LYS A 131 10.53 20.82 28.37
N ALA A 132 11.06 21.09 29.57
CA ALA A 132 11.06 22.45 30.12
C ALA A 132 11.73 23.45 29.16
N GLY A 133 11.12 24.63 29.00
CA GLY A 133 11.64 25.72 28.17
C GLY A 133 11.34 25.60 26.66
N THR A 134 10.77 24.48 26.20
CA THR A 134 10.35 24.36 24.80
C THR A 134 9.02 25.08 24.54
N ARG A 135 8.78 25.47 23.29
CA ARG A 135 7.53 26.10 22.85
C ARG A 135 6.92 25.31 21.71
N LEU A 136 5.60 25.26 21.68
CA LEU A 136 4.85 24.67 20.58
C LEU A 136 5.17 25.40 19.27
N LYS A 137 5.50 24.65 18.22
CA LYS A 137 5.64 25.18 16.86
C LYS A 137 4.53 24.62 16.00
N HIS A 138 3.83 25.48 15.26
CA HIS A 138 2.85 25.03 14.28
C HIS A 138 3.54 24.62 12.98
N ILE A 139 3.21 23.44 12.47
CA ILE A 139 3.94 22.82 11.34
C ILE A 139 3.06 22.45 10.14
N ALA A 140 1.74 22.37 10.30
CA ALA A 140 0.80 22.23 9.20
C ALA A 140 -0.59 22.79 9.56
N GLY A 141 -1.41 23.08 8.57
CA GLY A 141 -2.77 23.59 8.74
C GLY A 141 -2.86 24.95 9.46
N GLY A 142 -4.07 25.25 9.93
CA GLY A 142 -4.49 26.56 10.43
C GLY A 142 -5.41 27.27 9.43
N GLY A 143 -5.99 28.43 9.80
CA GLY A 143 -6.77 29.26 8.88
C GLY A 143 -7.88 28.51 8.11
N SER A 144 -8.67 27.69 8.80
CA SER A 144 -9.76 26.86 8.24
C SER A 144 -9.33 25.65 7.40
N SER A 145 -8.04 25.29 7.35
CA SER A 145 -7.61 24.01 6.79
C SER A 145 -7.90 22.86 7.76
N ALA A 146 -8.77 21.93 7.35
CA ALA A 146 -9.08 20.68 8.05
C ALA A 146 -7.88 19.71 8.01
N PHE A 147 -6.91 19.92 8.88
CA PHE A 147 -5.74 19.04 9.06
C PHE A 147 -5.82 18.39 10.44
N GLU A 148 -5.60 17.09 10.50
CA GLU A 148 -5.60 16.33 11.75
C GLU A 148 -4.78 15.04 11.65
N ALA A 149 -4.75 14.24 12.72
CA ALA A 149 -4.10 12.94 12.77
C ALA A 149 -2.65 12.93 12.24
N PRO A 150 -1.75 13.73 12.83
CA PRO A 150 -0.38 13.83 12.34
C PRO A 150 0.39 12.53 12.60
N TYR A 151 1.27 12.18 11.67
CA TYR A 151 2.30 11.16 11.86
C TYR A 151 3.61 11.63 11.24
N ILE A 152 4.70 11.62 12.01
CA ILE A 152 6.05 11.94 11.50
C ILE A 152 6.92 10.70 11.42
N THR A 153 7.57 10.54 10.28
CA THR A 153 8.67 9.58 10.09
C THR A 153 9.82 10.23 9.33
N LYS A 154 10.99 9.62 9.42
CA LYS A 154 12.18 10.00 8.67
C LYS A 154 12.52 8.91 7.67
N GLU A 155 12.93 9.31 6.47
CA GLU A 155 13.49 8.45 5.44
C GLU A 155 14.64 9.18 4.73
N GLY A 156 15.84 8.60 4.79
CA GLY A 156 17.07 9.28 4.38
C GLY A 156 17.23 10.65 5.05
N LYS A 157 17.38 11.71 4.24
CA LYS A 157 17.55 13.10 4.73
C LYS A 157 16.23 13.83 5.02
N TYR A 158 15.09 13.24 4.69
CA TYR A 158 13.79 13.90 4.77
C TYR A 158 12.96 13.40 5.95
N TYR A 159 12.28 14.33 6.58
CA TYR A 159 11.17 14.09 7.51
C TYR A 159 9.87 14.25 6.73
N TYR A 160 8.96 13.30 6.88
CA TYR A 160 7.64 13.31 6.25
C TYR A 160 6.59 13.51 7.33
N LEU A 161 5.76 14.53 7.17
CA LEU A 161 4.58 14.77 7.98
C LEU A 161 3.37 14.29 7.18
N PHE A 162 2.77 13.19 7.63
CA PHE A 162 1.48 12.73 7.16
C PHE A 162 0.38 13.35 8.02
N VAL A 163 -0.71 13.74 7.39
CA VAL A 163 -1.87 14.34 8.02
C VAL A 163 -3.11 13.95 7.24
N ASN A 164 -4.21 13.79 7.95
CA ASN A 164 -5.49 13.61 7.33
C ASN A 164 -6.15 14.94 6.96
N ARG A 165 -6.98 14.90 5.91
CA ARG A 165 -7.84 16.00 5.48
C ARG A 165 -9.27 15.52 5.26
N ALA A 166 -10.18 16.51 5.22
CA ALA A 166 -11.63 16.34 5.06
C ALA A 166 -12.26 15.57 6.23
N ASP A 167 -13.47 15.02 6.05
CA ASP A 167 -14.28 14.55 7.17
C ASP A 167 -14.15 13.06 7.41
N CYS A 168 -13.76 12.70 8.63
CA CYS A 168 -13.88 11.33 9.16
C CYS A 168 -15.31 11.04 9.63
N CYS A 169 -15.52 9.82 10.13
CA CYS A 169 -16.54 9.55 11.13
C CYS A 169 -17.99 9.65 10.66
N LYS A 170 -18.20 9.54 9.34
CA LYS A 170 -19.53 9.54 8.68
C LYS A 170 -19.84 8.20 8.02
N GLY A 171 -19.20 7.11 8.47
CA GLY A 171 -19.39 5.78 7.91
C GLY A 171 -19.11 5.77 6.40
N PRO A 172 -20.04 5.29 5.55
CA PRO A 172 -19.86 5.28 4.09
C PRO A 172 -19.73 6.67 3.44
N TYR A 173 -20.08 7.74 4.15
CA TYR A 173 -20.02 9.11 3.64
C TYR A 173 -18.74 9.86 4.07
N SER A 174 -17.79 9.17 4.69
CA SER A 174 -16.52 9.77 5.09
C SER A 174 -15.71 10.14 3.85
N THR A 175 -15.19 11.36 3.81
CA THR A 175 -14.39 11.89 2.69
C THR A 175 -12.90 11.97 3.03
N TYR A 176 -12.53 11.35 4.15
CA TYR A 176 -11.20 11.37 4.74
C TYR A 176 -10.12 10.82 3.79
N TYR A 177 -8.97 11.48 3.76
CA TYR A 177 -7.81 11.03 3.00
C TYR A 177 -6.51 11.51 3.64
N ILE A 178 -5.40 10.86 3.29
CA ILE A 178 -4.08 11.16 3.84
C ILE A 178 -3.26 11.91 2.80
N VAL A 179 -2.66 13.02 3.25
CA VAL A 179 -1.66 13.77 2.50
C VAL A 179 -0.34 13.81 3.25
N THR A 180 0.74 14.10 2.53
CA THR A 180 2.07 14.24 3.11
C THR A 180 2.79 15.48 2.58
N GLY A 181 3.70 16.00 3.38
CA GLY A 181 4.75 16.93 2.96
C GLY A 181 6.07 16.54 3.59
N ARG A 182 7.19 16.96 2.98
CA ARG A 182 8.53 16.66 3.48
C ARG A 182 9.34 17.89 3.83
N SER A 183 10.30 17.73 4.74
CA SER A 183 11.25 18.75 5.18
C SER A 183 12.62 18.13 5.46
N ILE A 184 13.67 18.94 5.51
CA ILE A 184 14.99 18.53 6.03
C ILE A 184 15.11 18.76 7.55
N SER A 185 14.03 19.23 8.20
CA SER A 185 13.93 19.46 9.64
C SER A 185 12.67 18.80 10.19
N PRO A 186 12.72 18.13 11.36
CA PRO A 186 11.54 17.52 11.97
C PRO A 186 10.51 18.57 12.38
N THR A 187 10.92 19.83 12.51
CA THR A 187 10.04 20.95 12.87
C THR A 187 9.58 21.77 11.66
N GLY A 188 9.79 21.26 10.45
CA GLY A 188 9.43 21.94 9.21
C GLY A 188 10.28 23.19 8.90
N PRO A 189 9.86 24.02 7.93
CA PRO A 189 8.59 23.92 7.18
C PRO A 189 8.50 22.65 6.31
N PHE A 190 7.29 22.12 6.15
CA PHE A 190 6.99 20.97 5.30
C PHE A 190 6.35 21.45 3.99
N PHE A 191 6.79 20.87 2.87
CA PHE A 191 6.28 21.18 1.54
C PHE A 191 5.84 19.90 0.83
N ASP A 192 4.82 19.99 0.00
CA ASP A 192 4.39 18.89 -0.87
C ASP A 192 5.26 18.74 -2.13
N LYS A 193 4.94 17.76 -2.97
CA LYS A 193 5.66 17.46 -4.22
C LYS A 193 5.71 18.61 -5.21
N ASN A 194 4.78 19.56 -5.11
CA ASN A 194 4.71 20.75 -5.95
C ASN A 194 5.34 21.97 -5.28
N GLY A 195 5.95 21.81 -4.10
CA GLY A 195 6.58 22.90 -3.35
C GLY A 195 5.60 23.78 -2.57
N ILE A 196 4.35 23.36 -2.38
CA ILE A 196 3.35 24.13 -1.64
C ILE A 196 3.47 23.82 -0.15
N ASN A 197 3.48 24.86 0.66
CA ASN A 197 3.64 24.76 2.12
C ASN A 197 2.39 24.16 2.77
N LEU A 198 2.58 23.22 3.70
CA LEU A 198 1.49 22.61 4.49
C LEU A 198 0.86 23.59 5.50
N ARG A 199 1.50 24.72 5.81
CA ARG A 199 0.98 25.81 6.67
C ARG A 199 0.04 26.80 5.94
N GLY A 200 -0.40 26.50 4.72
CA GLY A 200 -1.40 27.30 4.00
C GLY A 200 -2.78 27.26 4.67
N SER A 201 -3.72 28.09 4.17
CA SER A 201 -5.11 28.16 4.65
C SER A 201 -6.09 27.48 3.68
N GLY A 202 -7.26 27.07 4.17
CA GLY A 202 -8.33 26.43 3.39
C GLY A 202 -7.86 25.31 2.43
N SER A 203 -8.35 25.35 1.19
CA SER A 203 -8.03 24.40 0.12
C SER A 203 -6.65 24.60 -0.52
N VAL A 204 -6.01 25.77 -0.31
CA VAL A 204 -4.69 26.08 -0.86
C VAL A 204 -3.52 25.58 -0.01
N ALA A 205 -3.80 25.03 1.18
CA ALA A 205 -2.82 24.28 1.95
C ALA A 205 -2.32 23.09 1.12
N GLY A 206 -0.98 22.98 1.01
CA GLY A 206 -0.32 21.92 0.26
C GLY A 206 -0.58 20.53 0.85
N GLY A 207 -0.13 19.52 0.12
CA GLY A 207 -0.15 18.13 0.57
C GLY A 207 -0.19 17.18 -0.62
N THR A 208 0.78 16.29 -0.73
CA THR A 208 0.76 15.22 -1.72
C THR A 208 -0.13 14.12 -1.20
N THR A 209 -1.24 13.85 -1.89
CA THR A 209 -2.15 12.75 -1.55
C THR A 209 -1.44 11.42 -1.69
N VAL A 210 -1.48 10.60 -0.65
CA VAL A 210 -0.85 9.27 -0.59
C VAL A 210 -1.84 8.15 -0.35
N MET A 211 -3.03 8.45 0.17
CA MET A 211 -4.07 7.46 0.41
C MET A 211 -5.46 8.10 0.34
N VAL A 212 -6.38 7.49 -0.42
CA VAL A 212 -7.77 7.94 -0.59
C VAL A 212 -8.72 6.74 -0.51
N THR A 213 -10.02 7.01 -0.47
CA THR A 213 -11.05 5.99 -0.66
C THR A 213 -10.79 5.18 -1.93
N SER A 214 -10.73 3.86 -1.80
CA SER A 214 -10.66 2.93 -2.93
C SER A 214 -11.51 1.69 -2.65
N GLY A 215 -12.44 1.38 -3.55
CA GLY A 215 -13.41 0.30 -3.37
C GLY A 215 -14.14 0.39 -2.02
N ARG A 216 -14.05 -0.67 -1.22
CA ARG A 216 -14.65 -0.77 0.11
C ARG A 216 -13.92 0.04 1.19
N TYR A 217 -12.70 0.50 0.93
CA TYR A 217 -11.86 1.15 1.94
C TYR A 217 -12.15 2.65 1.99
N ILE A 218 -13.26 3.04 2.60
CA ILE A 218 -13.75 4.42 2.58
C ILE A 218 -13.09 5.23 3.69
N GLY A 219 -12.60 6.42 3.36
CA GLY A 219 -12.10 7.37 4.34
C GLY A 219 -10.90 6.88 5.16
N PRO A 220 -9.82 6.35 4.56
CA PRO A 220 -8.68 5.86 5.31
C PRO A 220 -8.01 6.98 6.09
N GLY A 221 -7.69 6.74 7.36
CA GLY A 221 -7.05 7.77 8.17
C GLY A 221 -6.51 7.31 9.51
N HIS A 222 -5.86 8.28 10.15
CA HIS A 222 -5.00 8.12 11.31
C HIS A 222 -4.02 6.97 11.13
N MET A 223 -2.84 7.28 10.57
CA MET A 223 -1.85 6.27 10.27
C MET A 223 -0.90 5.98 11.43
N GLY A 224 -0.47 4.73 11.52
CA GLY A 224 0.72 4.30 12.27
C GLY A 224 1.67 3.56 11.33
N LEU A 225 2.96 3.51 11.67
CA LEU A 225 3.97 2.81 10.88
C LEU A 225 4.76 1.84 11.78
N LEU A 226 4.77 0.57 11.38
CA LEU A 226 5.63 -0.47 11.92
C LEU A 226 6.70 -0.81 10.90
N ARG A 227 7.96 -0.64 11.28
CA ARG A 227 9.10 -1.15 10.50
C ARG A 227 9.51 -2.51 11.03
N ASP A 228 9.34 -3.55 10.22
CA ASP A 228 9.62 -4.93 10.61
C ASP A 228 10.26 -5.71 9.46
N ASN A 229 11.41 -6.34 9.71
CA ASN A 229 12.15 -7.17 8.74
C ASN A 229 12.29 -6.53 7.33
N GLY A 230 12.59 -5.23 7.27
CA GLY A 230 12.75 -4.49 6.02
C GLY A 230 11.44 -4.04 5.34
N ARG A 231 10.27 -4.33 5.94
CA ARG A 231 8.96 -3.86 5.49
C ARG A 231 8.50 -2.65 6.29
N ASN A 232 7.72 -1.78 5.65
CA ASN A 232 7.16 -0.58 6.24
C ASN A 232 5.63 -0.71 6.29
N LEU A 233 5.12 -1.42 7.30
CA LEU A 233 3.70 -1.68 7.44
C LEU A 233 2.97 -0.47 7.99
N VAL A 234 2.05 0.08 7.20
CA VAL A 234 1.16 1.18 7.58
C VAL A 234 -0.15 0.61 8.09
N SER A 235 -0.54 1.01 9.29
CA SER A 235 -1.87 0.77 9.84
C SER A 235 -2.75 2.00 9.66
N THR A 236 -3.97 1.86 9.17
CA THR A 236 -4.99 2.94 9.18
C THR A 236 -6.32 2.38 9.64
N HIS A 237 -7.21 3.23 10.14
CA HIS A 237 -8.63 2.88 10.16
C HIS A 237 -9.27 3.23 8.82
N TYR A 238 -10.37 2.57 8.49
CA TYR A 238 -11.23 2.91 7.36
C TYR A 238 -12.67 2.51 7.68
N TYR A 239 -13.64 3.05 6.94
CA TYR A 239 -15.04 2.66 6.99
C TYR A 239 -15.32 1.65 5.88
N ASP A 240 -15.75 0.46 6.26
CA ASP A 240 -15.88 -0.65 5.33
C ASP A 240 -17.20 -0.60 4.55
N GLY A 241 -17.13 -0.24 3.27
CA GLY A 241 -18.29 -0.12 2.38
C GLY A 241 -19.10 -1.41 2.23
N ASN A 242 -18.48 -2.59 2.43
CA ASN A 242 -19.19 -3.87 2.39
C ASN A 242 -19.93 -4.20 3.70
N TYR A 243 -19.71 -3.41 4.74
CA TYR A 243 -20.26 -3.59 6.09
C TYR A 243 -20.86 -2.28 6.59
N TYR A 244 -21.63 -1.59 5.74
CA TYR A 244 -22.36 -0.35 6.06
C TYR A 244 -21.49 0.75 6.69
N GLY A 245 -20.20 0.77 6.36
CA GLY A 245 -19.24 1.72 6.90
C GLY A 245 -18.85 1.44 8.36
N GLU A 246 -18.89 0.19 8.80
CA GLU A 246 -18.28 -0.21 10.08
C GLU A 246 -16.78 0.13 10.07
N PRO A 247 -16.25 0.81 11.10
CA PRO A 247 -14.83 1.13 11.17
C PRO A 247 -14.00 -0.13 11.38
N LYS A 248 -13.01 -0.35 10.51
CA LYS A 248 -12.08 -1.49 10.57
C LYS A 248 -10.64 -1.02 10.45
N LEU A 249 -9.71 -1.90 10.80
CA LEU A 249 -8.29 -1.68 10.57
C LEU A 249 -7.90 -2.18 9.18
N ASP A 250 -7.11 -1.39 8.49
CA ASP A 250 -6.37 -1.75 7.30
C ASP A 250 -4.87 -1.85 7.56
N ILE A 251 -4.19 -2.69 6.77
CA ILE A 251 -2.73 -2.82 6.75
C ILE A 251 -2.27 -2.65 5.29
N SER A 252 -1.39 -1.69 5.08
CA SER A 252 -0.77 -1.35 3.79
C SER A 252 0.77 -1.38 3.92
N ASP A 253 1.48 -1.32 2.80
CA ASP A 253 2.93 -1.13 2.74
C ASP A 253 3.25 0.31 2.34
N LEU A 254 4.31 0.88 2.92
CA LEU A 254 4.84 2.19 2.59
C LEU A 254 6.18 2.06 1.88
N GLN A 255 6.21 2.47 0.63
CA GLN A 255 7.42 2.52 -0.18
C GLN A 255 7.76 3.95 -0.54
N PHE A 256 9.01 4.19 -0.92
CA PHE A 256 9.44 5.49 -1.41
C PHE A 256 9.88 5.34 -2.87
N THR A 257 9.34 6.20 -3.73
CA THR A 257 9.82 6.33 -5.11
C THR A 257 11.26 6.79 -5.15
N HIS A 258 11.93 6.64 -6.29
CA HIS A 258 13.32 7.08 -6.47
C HIS A 258 13.53 8.58 -6.18
N ASP A 259 12.53 9.43 -6.45
CA ASP A 259 12.56 10.87 -6.11
C ASP A 259 12.19 11.16 -4.64
N GLY A 260 12.05 10.11 -3.82
CA GLY A 260 11.84 10.17 -2.38
C GLY A 260 10.43 10.60 -1.98
N TRP A 261 9.39 10.22 -2.71
CA TRP A 261 8.01 10.44 -2.31
C TRP A 261 7.35 9.14 -1.89
N PRO A 262 6.58 9.15 -0.79
CA PRO A 262 5.94 7.94 -0.29
C PRO A 262 4.80 7.50 -1.20
N VAL A 263 4.64 6.18 -1.31
CA VAL A 263 3.52 5.48 -1.94
C VAL A 263 3.02 4.47 -0.91
N ILE A 264 1.74 4.57 -0.58
CA ILE A 264 1.08 3.60 0.31
C ILE A 264 0.25 2.68 -0.58
N SER A 265 0.47 1.38 -0.47
CA SER A 265 -0.23 0.37 -1.26
C SER A 265 -0.74 -0.78 -0.40
N ARG A 266 -1.91 -1.32 -0.74
CA ARG A 266 -2.43 -2.58 -0.16
C ARG A 266 -1.86 -3.83 -0.84
N ASP A 267 -1.05 -3.64 -1.88
CA ASP A 267 -0.44 -4.71 -2.65
C ASP A 267 0.82 -5.21 -1.92
N LEU A 268 0.59 -5.98 -0.85
CA LEU A 268 1.62 -6.39 0.12
C LEU A 268 2.60 -7.45 -0.42
N ILE A 269 2.24 -8.15 -1.49
CA ILE A 269 3.07 -9.13 -2.20
C ILE A 269 3.66 -8.48 -3.45
N PRO A 270 4.99 -8.48 -3.63
CA PRO A 270 5.62 -7.99 -4.84
C PRO A 270 5.08 -8.70 -6.08
N ALA A 271 4.90 -7.96 -7.17
CA ALA A 271 4.61 -8.58 -8.45
C ALA A 271 5.78 -9.46 -8.89
N GLY A 272 5.51 -10.68 -9.32
CA GLY A 272 6.57 -11.62 -9.67
C GLY A 272 6.08 -13.04 -9.90
N ARG A 273 7.01 -13.93 -10.17
CA ARG A 273 6.77 -15.36 -10.37
C ARG A 273 7.00 -16.12 -9.07
N TYR A 274 6.10 -17.01 -8.72
CA TYR A 274 6.14 -17.74 -7.46
C TYR A 274 5.85 -19.22 -7.64
N LYS A 275 6.38 -20.04 -6.73
CA LYS A 275 5.78 -21.32 -6.38
C LYS A 275 4.95 -21.17 -5.11
N ILE A 276 3.77 -21.79 -5.13
CA ILE A 276 2.80 -21.73 -4.04
C ILE A 276 2.71 -23.13 -3.43
N THR A 277 3.17 -23.30 -2.20
CA THR A 277 3.29 -24.61 -1.53
C THR A 277 2.28 -24.73 -0.40
N ASN A 278 1.53 -25.82 -0.34
CA ASN A 278 0.59 -26.08 0.73
C ASN A 278 1.32 -26.39 2.04
N LYS A 279 0.90 -25.78 3.15
CA LYS A 279 1.50 -26.02 4.46
C LYS A 279 1.29 -27.45 4.99
N ASN A 280 0.16 -28.08 4.65
CA ASN A 280 -0.16 -29.43 5.15
C ASN A 280 0.61 -30.52 4.40
N SER A 281 0.52 -30.52 3.06
CA SER A 281 1.06 -31.59 2.22
C SER A 281 2.50 -31.35 1.73
N ASN A 282 3.00 -30.12 1.81
CA ASN A 282 4.23 -29.65 1.14
C ASN A 282 4.21 -29.78 -0.40
N MET A 283 3.04 -30.01 -0.99
CA MET A 283 2.84 -30.05 -2.45
C MET A 283 2.60 -28.64 -3.00
N VAL A 284 2.89 -28.44 -4.28
CA VAL A 284 2.77 -27.14 -4.96
C VAL A 284 1.49 -27.07 -5.79
N TRP A 285 1.01 -25.85 -6.05
CA TRP A 285 -0.04 -25.61 -7.04
C TRP A 285 0.44 -26.00 -8.43
N GLU A 286 -0.40 -26.69 -9.18
CA GLU A 286 -0.15 -27.08 -10.56
C GLU A 286 -1.42 -26.89 -11.41
N ALA A 287 -1.26 -26.30 -12.60
CA ALA A 287 -2.27 -26.37 -13.64
C ALA A 287 -2.31 -27.80 -14.20
N ALA A 288 -3.45 -28.49 -14.03
CA ALA A 288 -3.53 -29.94 -14.13
C ALA A 288 -2.95 -30.52 -15.44
N GLY A 289 -2.08 -31.51 -15.28
CA GLY A 289 -1.49 -32.26 -16.39
C GLY A 289 -0.42 -31.50 -17.18
N CYS A 290 -0.07 -30.28 -16.76
CA CYS A 290 0.90 -29.41 -17.46
C CYS A 290 0.62 -29.32 -18.96
N SER A 291 -0.68 -29.33 -19.30
CA SER A 291 -1.13 -29.39 -20.68
C SER A 291 -1.20 -28.00 -21.30
N ASP A 292 -1.22 -27.96 -22.63
CA ASP A 292 -1.47 -26.76 -23.42
C ASP A 292 -2.97 -26.46 -23.61
N GLN A 293 -3.84 -27.24 -22.97
CA GLN A 293 -5.29 -27.07 -23.02
C GLN A 293 -5.69 -25.84 -22.18
N GLY A 294 -6.72 -25.12 -22.65
CA GLY A 294 -7.28 -24.01 -21.89
C GLY A 294 -8.25 -24.51 -20.81
N SER A 295 -8.43 -23.69 -19.78
CA SER A 295 -9.41 -23.93 -18.72
C SER A 295 -9.23 -25.22 -17.93
N VAL A 296 -7.98 -25.53 -17.57
CA VAL A 296 -7.65 -26.72 -16.79
C VAL A 296 -7.91 -26.50 -15.30
N GLN A 297 -8.17 -27.58 -14.57
CA GLN A 297 -8.36 -27.50 -13.12
C GLN A 297 -7.04 -27.18 -12.40
N LEU A 298 -7.14 -26.58 -11.21
CA LEU A 298 -6.01 -26.46 -10.30
C LEU A 298 -5.91 -27.69 -9.41
N ILE A 299 -4.71 -28.27 -9.30
CA ILE A 299 -4.42 -29.39 -8.43
C ILE A 299 -3.20 -29.09 -7.55
N GLN A 300 -3.01 -29.87 -6.49
CA GLN A 300 -1.72 -29.97 -5.82
C GLN A 300 -0.93 -31.15 -6.40
N ASN A 301 0.38 -30.99 -6.55
CA ASN A 301 1.26 -32.05 -7.00
C ASN A 301 2.65 -31.93 -6.35
N ASN A 302 3.48 -32.97 -6.48
CA ASN A 302 4.88 -32.90 -6.06
C ASN A 302 5.60 -31.77 -6.83
N ASP A 303 6.53 -31.08 -6.17
CA ASP A 303 7.38 -30.09 -6.85
C ASP A 303 8.28 -30.80 -7.88
N ASN A 304 8.03 -30.54 -9.16
CA ASN A 304 8.74 -31.14 -10.29
C ASN A 304 9.91 -30.26 -10.77
N GLY A 305 10.38 -29.33 -9.95
CA GLY A 305 11.51 -28.46 -10.28
C GLY A 305 11.11 -27.36 -11.26
N SER A 306 11.41 -27.51 -12.54
CA SER A 306 11.25 -26.44 -13.54
C SER A 306 9.98 -26.54 -14.40
N ALA A 307 8.96 -27.25 -13.94
CA ALA A 307 7.72 -27.42 -14.70
C ALA A 307 6.94 -26.10 -14.78
N ALA A 308 6.74 -25.57 -16.00
CA ALA A 308 6.08 -24.28 -16.26
C ALA A 308 4.69 -24.14 -15.58
N CYS A 309 3.92 -25.23 -15.59
CA CYS A 309 2.61 -25.39 -14.96
C CYS A 309 2.58 -25.23 -13.43
N GLN A 310 3.74 -25.22 -12.76
CA GLN A 310 3.87 -25.04 -11.30
C GLN A 310 4.34 -23.64 -10.89
N PHE A 311 4.56 -22.75 -11.87
CA PHE A 311 4.92 -21.36 -11.64
C PHE A 311 3.73 -20.43 -11.84
N TRP A 312 3.53 -19.53 -10.90
CA TRP A 312 2.37 -18.65 -10.86
C TRP A 312 2.83 -17.20 -10.77
N ASP A 313 2.43 -16.40 -11.75
CA ASP A 313 2.70 -14.97 -11.79
C ASP A 313 1.63 -14.24 -10.98
N LEU A 314 2.05 -13.63 -9.87
CA LEU A 314 1.21 -12.78 -9.03
C LEU A 314 1.31 -11.36 -9.54
N THR A 315 0.19 -10.84 -10.06
CA THR A 315 0.11 -9.47 -10.57
C THR A 315 -0.90 -8.68 -9.74
N PRO A 316 -0.47 -7.66 -8.98
CA PRO A 316 -1.40 -6.78 -8.29
C PRO A 316 -2.36 -6.11 -9.29
N VAL A 317 -3.65 -6.09 -8.94
CA VAL A 317 -4.70 -5.37 -9.68
C VAL A 317 -5.31 -4.24 -8.83
N GLY A 318 -4.63 -3.89 -7.73
CA GLY A 318 -5.00 -2.84 -6.79
C GLY A 318 -5.79 -3.34 -5.58
N ASP A 319 -5.75 -2.55 -4.51
CA ASP A 319 -6.46 -2.79 -3.24
C ASP A 319 -6.14 -4.15 -2.58
N GLY A 320 -4.96 -4.70 -2.83
CA GLY A 320 -4.50 -5.97 -2.28
C GLY A 320 -5.03 -7.20 -3.01
N TYR A 321 -5.70 -7.01 -4.15
CA TYR A 321 -6.15 -8.11 -5.01
C TYR A 321 -5.13 -8.40 -6.11
N TYR A 322 -5.06 -9.67 -6.48
CA TYR A 322 -4.11 -10.18 -7.46
C TYR A 322 -4.83 -10.94 -8.56
N LYS A 323 -4.38 -10.71 -9.80
CA LYS A 323 -4.44 -11.71 -10.88
C LYS A 323 -3.36 -12.73 -10.58
N ILE A 324 -3.70 -14.02 -10.65
CA ILE A 324 -2.76 -15.12 -10.46
C ILE A 324 -2.76 -15.92 -11.76
N SER A 325 -1.72 -15.82 -12.57
CA SER A 325 -1.66 -16.48 -13.88
C SER A 325 -0.62 -17.59 -13.95
N ASN A 326 -0.85 -18.55 -14.84
CA ASN A 326 0.07 -19.63 -15.12
C ASN A 326 0.44 -19.71 -16.62
N GLU A 327 1.69 -20.06 -16.90
CA GLU A 327 2.21 -20.35 -18.25
C GLU A 327 1.91 -21.81 -18.64
N PRO A 328 1.66 -22.13 -19.93
CA PRO A 328 2.05 -21.36 -21.13
C PRO A 328 0.94 -20.47 -21.75
N ARG A 329 -0.29 -20.48 -21.19
CA ARG A 329 -1.42 -19.74 -21.78
C ARG A 329 -1.66 -18.37 -21.15
N ASN A 330 -0.94 -18.04 -20.07
CA ASN A 330 -1.15 -16.83 -19.27
C ASN A 330 -2.61 -16.68 -18.79
N GLU A 331 -3.29 -17.81 -18.59
CA GLU A 331 -4.63 -17.88 -18.04
C GLU A 331 -4.59 -17.65 -16.53
N SER A 332 -5.63 -17.00 -16.00
CA SER A 332 -5.75 -16.67 -14.58
C SER A 332 -6.48 -17.76 -13.82
N VAL A 333 -6.15 -17.94 -12.55
CA VAL A 333 -7.01 -18.66 -11.60
C VAL A 333 -8.40 -18.02 -11.61
N ASP A 334 -9.42 -18.86 -11.65
CA ASP A 334 -10.83 -18.52 -11.83
C ASP A 334 -11.73 -19.45 -11.02
N LEU A 335 -12.84 -18.89 -10.51
CA LEU A 335 -13.97 -19.68 -10.03
C LEU A 335 -14.97 -19.87 -11.15
N PRO A 336 -15.24 -21.12 -11.60
CA PRO A 336 -16.16 -21.38 -12.68
C PRO A 336 -17.52 -20.74 -12.46
N PHE A 337 -18.01 -20.01 -13.47
CA PHE A 337 -19.28 -19.27 -13.43
C PHE A 337 -19.39 -18.28 -12.25
N CYS A 338 -18.25 -17.85 -11.72
CA CYS A 338 -18.13 -17.07 -10.50
C CYS A 338 -18.86 -17.67 -9.28
N ASN A 339 -18.98 -19.00 -9.21
CA ASN A 339 -19.64 -19.68 -8.10
C ASN A 339 -18.76 -19.61 -6.83
N SER A 340 -19.35 -19.13 -5.73
CA SER A 340 -18.66 -18.92 -4.45
C SER A 340 -19.14 -19.84 -3.31
N LEU A 341 -19.80 -20.95 -3.64
CA LEU A 341 -20.14 -22.01 -2.69
C LEU A 341 -18.89 -22.76 -2.23
N ASN A 342 -18.95 -23.37 -1.04
CA ASN A 342 -17.88 -24.25 -0.57
C ASN A 342 -17.77 -25.47 -1.49
N GLY A 343 -16.55 -25.93 -1.77
CA GLY A 343 -16.31 -27.11 -2.60
C GLY A 343 -16.22 -26.85 -4.11
N ILE A 344 -16.29 -25.58 -4.54
CA ILE A 344 -16.11 -25.24 -5.94
C ILE A 344 -14.64 -25.34 -6.31
N ASN A 345 -14.32 -26.30 -7.19
CA ASN A 345 -12.99 -26.49 -7.73
C ASN A 345 -12.58 -25.30 -8.60
N LEU A 346 -11.32 -24.90 -8.47
CA LEU A 346 -10.74 -23.80 -9.24
C LEU A 346 -10.29 -24.28 -10.63
N GLN A 347 -10.31 -23.37 -11.59
CA GLN A 347 -9.76 -23.58 -12.93
C GLN A 347 -8.82 -22.44 -13.33
N THR A 348 -8.02 -22.63 -14.38
CA THR A 348 -7.49 -21.52 -15.16
C THR A 348 -8.58 -21.00 -16.09
N PHE A 349 -8.53 -19.73 -16.50
CA PHE A 349 -9.41 -19.20 -17.52
C PHE A 349 -8.77 -17.94 -18.16
N PRO A 350 -9.05 -17.62 -19.43
CA PRO A 350 -8.63 -16.35 -20.01
C PRO A 350 -8.99 -15.17 -19.12
N TRP A 351 -8.03 -14.27 -18.90
CA TRP A 351 -8.25 -13.11 -18.05
C TRP A 351 -9.28 -12.17 -18.70
N ILE A 352 -10.44 -12.05 -18.05
CA ILE A 352 -11.54 -11.16 -18.44
C ILE A 352 -11.84 -10.15 -17.32
N ASN A 353 -10.95 -10.06 -16.31
CA ASN A 353 -10.94 -9.08 -15.24
C ASN A 353 -12.24 -9.05 -14.41
N THR A 354 -12.79 -10.22 -14.13
CA THR A 354 -13.96 -10.40 -13.26
C THR A 354 -13.56 -10.51 -11.80
N TYR A 355 -14.53 -10.38 -10.89
CA TYR A 355 -14.30 -10.58 -9.46
C TYR A 355 -13.95 -12.04 -9.12
N CYS A 356 -14.33 -13.02 -9.96
CA CYS A 356 -14.02 -14.42 -9.73
C CYS A 356 -12.59 -14.83 -10.12
N GLN A 357 -11.86 -13.92 -10.76
CA GLN A 357 -10.44 -14.09 -11.09
C GLN A 357 -9.51 -13.30 -10.15
N LYS A 358 -10.07 -12.64 -9.13
CA LYS A 358 -9.34 -11.75 -8.22
C LYS A 358 -9.27 -12.35 -6.83
N PHE A 359 -8.06 -12.47 -6.32
CA PHE A 359 -7.79 -13.06 -5.00
C PHE A 359 -6.99 -12.08 -4.15
N LYS A 360 -7.43 -11.86 -2.92
CA LYS A 360 -6.66 -11.15 -1.91
C LYS A 360 -5.63 -12.11 -1.31
N ILE A 361 -4.39 -11.68 -1.17
CA ILE A 361 -3.32 -12.50 -0.58
C ILE A 361 -2.93 -11.89 0.77
N GLU A 362 -3.17 -12.63 1.85
CA GLU A 362 -3.00 -12.13 3.21
C GLU A 362 -1.98 -12.97 3.98
N GLN A 363 -1.00 -12.34 4.62
CA GLN A 363 -0.03 -13.02 5.47
C GLN A 363 -0.58 -13.16 6.90
N LEU A 364 -0.54 -14.38 7.43
CA LEU A 364 -0.86 -14.70 8.81
C LEU A 364 0.33 -14.41 9.72
N VAL A 365 0.07 -14.30 11.02
CA VAL A 365 1.10 -14.06 12.06
C VAL A 365 2.19 -15.13 12.07
N ASN A 366 1.86 -16.35 11.62
CA ASN A 366 2.82 -17.47 11.53
C ASN A 366 3.65 -17.47 10.23
N GLY A 367 3.56 -16.42 9.41
CA GLY A 367 4.33 -16.23 8.18
C GLY A 367 3.72 -16.86 6.91
N PHE A 368 2.70 -17.72 7.04
CA PHE A 368 2.01 -18.33 5.91
C PHE A 368 0.96 -17.40 5.31
N TYR A 369 0.54 -17.68 4.08
CA TYR A 369 -0.39 -16.88 3.30
C TYR A 369 -1.73 -17.57 3.11
N VAL A 370 -2.77 -16.77 2.95
CA VAL A 370 -4.13 -17.18 2.62
C VAL A 370 -4.58 -16.45 1.36
N PHE A 371 -5.25 -17.17 0.46
CA PHE A 371 -5.78 -16.62 -0.78
C PHE A 371 -7.30 -16.53 -0.68
N THR A 372 -7.82 -15.32 -0.44
CA THR A 372 -9.25 -15.05 -0.26
C THR A 372 -9.87 -14.61 -1.58
N SER A 373 -10.93 -15.28 -2.03
CA SER A 373 -11.62 -14.92 -3.27
C SER A 373 -12.43 -13.63 -3.13
N LEU A 374 -12.39 -12.76 -4.16
CA LEU A 374 -13.26 -11.59 -4.26
C LEU A 374 -14.69 -11.96 -4.70
N ALA A 375 -14.97 -13.20 -5.13
CA ALA A 375 -16.31 -13.62 -5.55
C ALA A 375 -17.35 -13.64 -4.43
N ASN A 376 -16.91 -13.59 -3.18
CA ASN A 376 -17.79 -13.35 -2.05
C ASN A 376 -17.10 -12.42 -1.04
N PRO A 377 -17.23 -11.10 -1.18
CA PRO A 377 -16.53 -10.16 -0.30
C PRO A 377 -17.13 -10.09 1.11
N VAL A 378 -18.29 -10.72 1.33
CA VAL A 378 -18.99 -10.81 2.61
C VAL A 378 -18.52 -12.03 3.39
N LEU A 379 -18.51 -13.20 2.77
CA LEU A 379 -18.03 -14.45 3.38
C LEU A 379 -16.63 -14.74 2.84
N SER A 380 -15.60 -14.57 3.67
CA SER A 380 -14.19 -14.82 3.31
C SER A 380 -13.96 -16.29 2.94
N LYS A 381 -14.20 -16.63 1.66
CA LYS A 381 -13.86 -17.94 1.07
C LYS A 381 -12.40 -17.95 0.67
N VAL A 382 -11.69 -18.99 1.05
CA VAL A 382 -10.25 -19.13 0.83
C VAL A 382 -9.95 -20.37 -0.01
N ILE A 383 -8.90 -20.31 -0.83
CA ILE A 383 -8.39 -21.47 -1.56
C ILE A 383 -7.78 -22.47 -0.58
N GLN A 384 -8.12 -23.75 -0.74
CA GLN A 384 -7.68 -24.82 0.14
C GLN A 384 -7.38 -26.12 -0.63
N VAL A 385 -6.79 -27.06 0.09
CA VAL A 385 -6.83 -28.49 -0.27
C VAL A 385 -7.98 -29.17 0.51
N PRO A 386 -8.98 -29.74 -0.16
CA PRO A 386 -10.14 -30.33 0.51
C PRO A 386 -9.74 -31.52 1.39
N SER A 387 -10.41 -31.61 2.55
CA SER A 387 -10.21 -32.68 3.54
C SER A 387 -8.76 -32.89 4.00
N GLU A 388 -7.92 -31.85 3.91
CA GLU A 388 -6.49 -31.92 4.24
C GLU A 388 -5.74 -33.04 3.49
N SER A 389 -6.19 -33.37 2.27
CA SER A 389 -5.59 -34.43 1.46
C SER A 389 -4.08 -34.20 1.26
N ALA A 390 -3.31 -35.28 1.38
CA ALA A 390 -1.88 -35.31 1.02
C ALA A 390 -1.65 -36.09 -0.30
N SER A 391 -2.68 -36.25 -1.11
CA SER A 391 -2.60 -37.01 -2.37
C SER A 391 -2.25 -36.10 -3.55
N VAL A 392 -1.31 -36.56 -4.40
CA VAL A 392 -1.02 -35.93 -5.69
C VAL A 392 -2.27 -35.87 -6.57
N GLY A 393 -2.44 -34.79 -7.32
CA GLY A 393 -3.59 -34.59 -8.20
C GLY A 393 -4.88 -34.19 -7.49
N THR A 394 -4.87 -33.95 -6.16
CA THR A 394 -6.06 -33.44 -5.47
C THR A 394 -6.43 -32.06 -6.01
N LEU A 395 -7.67 -31.89 -6.44
CA LEU A 395 -8.23 -30.60 -6.88
C LEU A 395 -8.23 -29.58 -5.75
N LEU A 396 -7.85 -28.34 -6.05
CA LEU A 396 -8.00 -27.23 -5.13
C LEU A 396 -9.41 -26.65 -5.27
N ASP A 397 -10.03 -26.37 -4.14
CA ASP A 397 -11.34 -25.75 -4.05
C ASP A 397 -11.32 -24.51 -3.15
N ILE A 398 -12.49 -23.88 -2.97
CA ILE A 398 -12.68 -22.82 -1.99
C ILE A 398 -13.60 -23.27 -0.85
N SER A 399 -13.35 -22.74 0.36
CA SER A 399 -14.23 -22.93 1.51
C SER A 399 -14.13 -21.77 2.51
N ASP A 400 -15.00 -21.75 3.51
CA ASP A 400 -14.87 -20.83 4.65
C ASP A 400 -13.52 -20.99 5.34
N PHE A 401 -12.88 -19.86 5.68
CA PHE A 401 -11.65 -19.87 6.44
C PHE A 401 -11.87 -20.47 7.84
N ASN A 402 -11.17 -21.57 8.12
CA ASN A 402 -11.21 -22.30 9.39
C ASN A 402 -9.83 -22.36 10.08
N GLY A 403 -8.77 -21.85 9.43
CA GLY A 403 -7.42 -21.80 9.99
C GLY A 403 -6.64 -23.12 9.93
N SER A 404 -7.16 -24.14 9.24
CA SER A 404 -6.45 -25.41 8.97
C SER A 404 -5.14 -25.20 8.21
N ALA A 405 -4.25 -26.19 8.28
CA ALA A 405 -3.00 -26.16 7.52
C ALA A 405 -3.24 -26.28 6.00
N SER A 406 -4.33 -26.91 5.56
CA SER A 406 -4.66 -27.04 4.14
C SER A 406 -5.11 -25.74 3.48
N GLN A 407 -5.46 -24.71 4.26
CA GLN A 407 -5.82 -23.36 3.82
C GLN A 407 -4.64 -22.37 3.84
N GLN A 408 -3.46 -22.84 4.22
CA GLN A 408 -2.27 -22.01 4.43
C GLN A 408 -1.19 -22.37 3.42
N TRP A 409 -0.56 -21.34 2.87
CA TRP A 409 0.34 -21.46 1.73
C TRP A 409 1.67 -20.77 2.00
N MET A 410 2.76 -21.35 1.54
CA MET A 410 4.07 -20.71 1.49
C MET A 410 4.27 -20.14 0.08
N LEU A 411 4.69 -18.88 0.01
CA LEU A 411 5.10 -18.24 -1.25
C LEU A 411 6.61 -18.28 -1.36
N ARG A 412 7.11 -18.90 -2.43
CA ARG A 412 8.52 -18.88 -2.79
C ARG A 412 8.68 -18.09 -4.08
N GLU A 413 9.22 -16.88 -3.96
CA GLU A 413 9.55 -16.06 -5.12
C GLU A 413 10.63 -16.76 -5.94
N VAL A 414 10.38 -16.85 -7.25
CA VAL A 414 11.32 -17.38 -8.23
C VAL A 414 11.99 -16.18 -8.86
N ASN A 415 13.04 -15.72 -8.19
CA ASN A 415 13.75 -14.53 -8.60
C ASN A 415 14.49 -14.76 -9.92
N PRO A 416 14.33 -13.87 -10.92
CA PRO A 416 15.24 -13.86 -12.05
C PRO A 416 16.68 -13.68 -11.54
N PRO A 417 17.69 -14.18 -12.26
CA PRO A 417 19.08 -14.04 -11.85
C PRO A 417 19.43 -12.56 -11.72
N ALA A 418 19.91 -12.14 -10.55
CA ALA A 418 20.41 -10.79 -10.35
C ALA A 418 21.74 -10.65 -11.11
N VAL A 419 21.77 -9.75 -12.10
CA VAL A 419 23.00 -9.40 -12.83
C VAL A 419 23.95 -8.68 -11.87
N LEU A 420 25.19 -9.13 -11.83
CA LEU A 420 26.28 -8.49 -11.08
C LEU A 420 27.19 -7.75 -12.05
N ASP A 421 27.96 -6.79 -11.54
CA ASP A 421 28.98 -6.12 -12.35
C ASP A 421 29.90 -7.15 -13.01
N ALA A 422 30.04 -7.01 -14.33
CA ALA A 422 31.01 -7.77 -15.11
C ALA A 422 32.43 -7.44 -14.62
N ASN A 423 33.31 -8.44 -14.67
CA ASN A 423 34.74 -8.27 -14.39
C ASN A 423 35.57 -8.66 -15.62
N ASP A 424 36.89 -8.56 -15.49
CA ASP A 424 37.85 -8.91 -16.55
C ASP A 424 37.56 -8.20 -17.89
N ILE A 425 37.12 -6.95 -17.81
CA ILE A 425 36.75 -6.16 -18.98
C ILE A 425 38.01 -5.78 -19.76
N ALA A 426 38.13 -6.30 -20.97
CA ALA A 426 39.23 -6.08 -21.91
C ALA A 426 38.70 -5.80 -23.32
N ASN A 427 39.57 -5.34 -24.21
CA ASN A 427 39.21 -5.02 -25.61
C ASN A 427 38.69 -6.23 -26.40
N ASN A 428 38.92 -7.45 -25.91
CA ASN A 428 38.52 -8.71 -26.54
C ASN A 428 37.53 -9.53 -25.70
N GLY A 429 36.98 -8.99 -24.60
CA GLY A 429 35.98 -9.71 -23.81
C GLY A 429 35.70 -9.13 -22.43
N PHE A 430 34.80 -9.79 -21.72
CA PHE A 430 34.50 -9.56 -20.31
C PHE A 430 33.95 -10.86 -19.72
N THR A 431 33.97 -10.97 -18.39
CA THR A 431 33.31 -12.05 -17.65
C THR A 431 31.97 -11.53 -17.15
N ALA A 432 30.88 -12.01 -17.76
CA ALA A 432 29.53 -11.74 -17.31
C ALA A 432 29.26 -12.47 -15.98
N ARG A 433 28.54 -11.82 -15.05
CA ARG A 433 28.27 -12.37 -13.73
C ARG A 433 26.80 -12.19 -13.36
N TRP A 434 26.22 -13.22 -12.75
CA TRP A 434 24.89 -13.17 -12.17
C TRP A 434 24.78 -14.19 -11.04
N ASN A 435 23.81 -14.00 -10.15
CA ASN A 435 23.49 -14.99 -9.12
C ASN A 435 22.78 -16.20 -9.75
N THR A 436 23.08 -17.40 -9.27
CA THR A 436 22.39 -18.62 -9.69
C THR A 436 20.93 -18.59 -9.24
N THR A 437 20.00 -18.80 -10.18
CA THR A 437 18.59 -19.13 -9.88
C THR A 437 18.44 -20.65 -9.96
N PRO A 438 18.21 -21.36 -8.84
CA PRO A 438 18.18 -22.83 -8.81
C PRO A 438 17.19 -23.48 -9.80
N GLU A 439 16.11 -22.77 -10.14
CA GLU A 439 15.05 -23.24 -11.03
C GLU A 439 15.23 -22.79 -12.49
N ALA A 440 16.29 -22.06 -12.83
CA ALA A 440 16.51 -21.61 -14.20
C ALA A 440 16.89 -22.77 -15.12
N THR A 441 16.16 -22.93 -16.23
CA THR A 441 16.46 -23.93 -17.28
C THR A 441 17.47 -23.42 -18.31
N GLY A 442 17.84 -22.14 -18.25
CA GLY A 442 18.80 -21.49 -19.12
C GLY A 442 18.88 -19.98 -18.86
N TYR A 443 19.91 -19.34 -19.42
CA TYR A 443 20.13 -17.90 -19.32
C TYR A 443 20.28 -17.30 -20.71
N ARG A 444 19.74 -16.10 -20.91
CA ARG A 444 20.01 -15.26 -22.09
C ARG A 444 20.88 -14.08 -21.64
N LEU A 445 22.04 -13.92 -22.28
CA LEU A 445 22.95 -12.80 -22.05
C LEU A 445 22.91 -11.87 -23.27
N ASP A 446 22.43 -10.65 -23.07
CA ASP A 446 22.50 -9.60 -24.09
C ASP A 446 23.79 -8.77 -23.87
N VAL A 447 24.58 -8.57 -24.91
CA VAL A 447 25.88 -7.90 -24.86
C VAL A 447 25.90 -6.69 -25.80
N THR A 448 26.24 -5.50 -25.29
CA THR A 448 26.38 -4.28 -26.09
C THR A 448 27.78 -3.67 -25.92
N THR A 449 28.33 -3.15 -27.03
CA THR A 449 29.68 -2.54 -27.09
C THR A 449 29.64 -1.02 -27.10
N THR A 450 28.46 -0.41 -27.01
CA THR A 450 28.25 1.04 -27.01
C THR A 450 27.38 1.44 -25.84
N PHE A 451 28.02 1.96 -24.79
CA PHE A 451 27.35 2.68 -23.71
C PHE A 451 27.48 4.17 -23.98
N VAL A 452 26.37 4.82 -24.31
CA VAL A 452 26.31 6.29 -24.37
C VAL A 452 25.55 6.75 -23.14
N ASP A 453 26.27 7.12 -22.08
CA ASP A 453 25.71 7.76 -20.88
C ASP A 453 25.43 9.26 -21.14
N ALA A 454 24.82 9.57 -22.30
CA ALA A 454 24.49 10.92 -22.70
C ALA A 454 23.06 10.96 -23.21
N ALA A 455 22.25 11.86 -22.60
CA ALA A 455 20.88 12.25 -22.94
C ALA A 455 19.94 11.11 -23.36
N TYR A 456 18.90 10.85 -22.56
CA TYR A 456 17.81 9.93 -22.93
C TYR A 456 17.45 10.07 -24.43
N GLN A 457 17.73 9.02 -25.21
CA GLN A 457 17.31 8.94 -26.59
C GLN A 457 15.81 8.61 -26.61
N THR A 458 15.03 9.35 -27.40
CA THR A 458 13.65 8.94 -27.69
C THR A 458 13.70 7.66 -28.52
N ILE A 459 13.24 6.54 -27.94
CA ILE A 459 13.16 5.25 -28.65
C ILE A 459 11.81 5.02 -29.29
N ALA A 460 10.74 5.64 -28.77
CA ALA A 460 9.42 5.68 -29.37
C ALA A 460 8.65 6.87 -28.79
N GLU A 461 7.94 7.62 -29.63
CA GLU A 461 7.13 8.77 -29.22
C GLU A 461 5.88 8.90 -30.10
N TRP A 462 4.76 9.22 -29.45
CA TRP A 462 3.49 9.54 -30.09
C TRP A 462 3.11 10.99 -29.78
N ASN A 463 3.49 11.90 -30.66
CA ASN A 463 2.97 13.26 -30.66
C ASN A 463 1.63 13.33 -31.44
N PHE A 464 0.51 13.40 -30.72
CA PHE A 464 -0.82 13.40 -31.32
C PHE A 464 -1.14 14.63 -32.21
N GLN A 465 -0.26 15.63 -32.27
CA GLN A 465 -0.38 16.75 -33.22
C GLN A 465 -0.28 16.31 -34.69
N SER A 466 0.31 15.14 -34.96
CA SER A 466 0.38 14.57 -36.31
C SER A 466 -0.95 14.00 -36.80
N GLY A 467 -1.92 13.77 -35.91
CA GLY A 467 -3.22 13.18 -36.26
C GLY A 467 -3.17 11.69 -36.57
N THR A 468 -2.05 11.05 -36.25
CA THR A 468 -1.83 9.64 -36.51
C THR A 468 -1.73 8.84 -35.22
N ASN A 469 -2.04 7.55 -35.33
CA ASN A 469 -1.88 6.58 -34.25
C ASN A 469 -0.54 5.85 -34.27
N THR A 470 0.34 6.26 -35.17
CA THR A 470 1.64 5.67 -35.38
C THR A 470 2.69 6.49 -34.64
N ALA A 471 3.73 5.84 -34.12
CA ALA A 471 4.87 6.55 -33.56
C ALA A 471 5.43 7.52 -34.60
N ASN A 472 5.63 8.78 -34.23
CA ASN A 472 6.11 9.83 -35.14
C ASN A 472 7.51 10.32 -34.80
N ASN A 473 8.12 9.76 -33.77
CA ASN A 473 9.50 9.94 -33.42
C ASN A 473 9.98 8.70 -32.65
N GLY A 474 11.29 8.46 -32.61
CA GLY A 474 11.86 7.22 -32.10
C GLY A 474 12.84 6.58 -33.06
N ILE A 475 13.27 5.36 -32.74
CA ILE A 475 14.12 4.55 -33.61
C ILE A 475 13.31 3.95 -34.77
N THR A 476 13.99 3.62 -35.87
CA THR A 476 13.40 3.06 -37.09
C THR A 476 12.44 1.90 -36.82
N ASP A 477 12.82 0.95 -35.96
CA ASP A 477 12.04 -0.24 -35.65
C ASP A 477 10.70 0.05 -34.94
N ASN A 478 10.62 1.22 -34.32
CA ASN A 478 9.45 1.68 -33.59
C ASN A 478 8.55 2.63 -34.38
N LEU A 479 9.03 3.22 -35.48
CA LEU A 479 8.28 4.22 -36.26
C LEU A 479 6.99 3.69 -36.91
N ASN A 480 6.79 2.36 -37.00
CA ASN A 480 5.56 1.76 -37.52
C ASN A 480 4.63 1.22 -36.43
N LYS A 481 4.98 1.37 -35.15
CA LYS A 481 4.18 0.85 -34.03
C LYS A 481 2.96 1.74 -33.81
N THR A 482 1.82 1.12 -33.59
CA THR A 482 0.55 1.79 -33.38
C THR A 482 0.02 1.56 -31.97
N ILE A 483 -0.78 2.50 -31.47
CA ILE A 483 -1.49 2.29 -30.20
C ILE A 483 -2.70 1.40 -30.47
N THR A 484 -2.77 0.28 -29.79
CA THR A 484 -3.95 -0.59 -29.76
C THR A 484 -4.78 -0.27 -28.52
N ALA A 485 -6.06 -0.61 -28.55
CA ALA A 485 -6.99 -0.30 -27.48
C ALA A 485 -7.70 -1.56 -27.03
N THR A 486 -7.69 -1.81 -25.72
CA THR A 486 -8.44 -2.90 -25.08
C THR A 486 -9.59 -2.28 -24.30
N GLY A 487 -10.80 -2.82 -24.45
CA GLY A 487 -12.01 -2.39 -23.72
C GLY A 487 -12.54 -0.97 -24.01
N THR A 488 -11.92 -0.28 -24.96
CA THR A 488 -12.27 1.06 -25.43
C THR A 488 -12.11 1.13 -26.95
N ALA A 489 -12.77 2.09 -27.59
CA ALA A 489 -12.51 2.34 -29.01
C ALA A 489 -11.05 2.78 -29.21
N ALA A 490 -10.49 2.46 -30.38
CA ALA A 490 -9.19 2.96 -30.80
C ALA A 490 -9.15 4.50 -30.70
N PRO A 491 -7.98 5.10 -30.41
CA PRO A 491 -7.88 6.54 -30.28
C PRO A 491 -8.30 7.24 -31.58
N VAL A 492 -9.18 8.21 -31.46
CA VAL A 492 -9.60 9.10 -32.54
C VAL A 492 -8.92 10.45 -32.36
N TYR A 493 -8.49 11.05 -33.46
CA TYR A 493 -7.77 12.33 -33.46
C TYR A 493 -8.71 13.46 -33.83
N ALA A 494 -8.84 14.42 -32.93
CA ALA A 494 -9.67 15.60 -33.17
C ALA A 494 -8.95 16.88 -32.73
N ALA A 495 -9.10 17.94 -33.52
CA ALA A 495 -8.72 19.28 -33.11
C ALA A 495 -9.75 19.80 -32.10
N GLN A 496 -9.41 19.77 -30.79
CA GLN A 496 -10.24 20.35 -29.74
C GLN A 496 -9.35 21.17 -28.79
N GLY A 497 -9.69 22.46 -28.60
CA GLY A 497 -8.98 23.40 -27.72
C GLY A 497 -7.81 24.17 -28.39
N ASN A 498 -7.17 25.07 -27.62
CA ASN A 498 -6.13 26.00 -28.06
C ASN A 498 -4.82 25.30 -28.50
N GLY A 499 -4.77 24.75 -29.73
CA GLY A 499 -3.50 24.60 -30.47
C GLY A 499 -3.08 23.21 -30.99
N GLY A 500 -4.00 22.26 -31.26
CA GLY A 500 -3.63 21.07 -32.05
C GLY A 500 -4.59 19.86 -31.97
N GLN A 501 -4.25 18.80 -32.71
CA GLN A 501 -4.93 17.51 -32.61
C GLN A 501 -4.62 16.81 -31.29
N THR A 502 -5.63 16.20 -30.69
CA THR A 502 -5.56 15.41 -29.46
C THR A 502 -6.06 14.00 -29.73
N ALA A 503 -5.43 13.00 -29.12
CA ALA A 503 -5.96 11.65 -29.07
C ALA A 503 -7.06 11.59 -28.01
N ARG A 504 -8.24 11.12 -28.40
CA ARG A 504 -9.34 10.81 -27.49
C ARG A 504 -9.88 9.42 -27.78
N ALA A 505 -10.27 8.69 -26.76
CA ALA A 505 -10.98 7.43 -26.93
C ALA A 505 -12.42 7.59 -26.43
N THR A 506 -13.36 7.00 -27.15
CA THR A 506 -14.76 6.85 -26.71
C THR A 506 -14.96 5.46 -26.11
N GLY A 507 -15.98 5.29 -25.26
CA GLY A 507 -16.22 4.03 -24.57
C GLY A 507 -15.42 3.86 -23.27
N TRP A 508 -14.70 4.89 -22.81
CA TRP A 508 -14.02 4.86 -21.51
C TRP A 508 -14.98 4.68 -20.31
N ASN A 509 -16.26 4.99 -20.50
CA ASN A 509 -17.34 4.77 -19.53
C ASN A 509 -18.15 3.48 -19.77
N SER A 510 -17.69 2.59 -20.67
CA SER A 510 -18.29 1.26 -20.87
C SER A 510 -18.26 0.38 -19.61
N THR A 511 -18.96 -0.74 -19.62
CA THR A 511 -18.91 -1.72 -18.53
C THR A 511 -17.71 -2.68 -18.63
N VAL A 512 -16.84 -2.52 -19.62
CA VAL A 512 -15.67 -3.40 -19.80
C VAL A 512 -14.68 -3.15 -18.66
N PRO A 513 -14.26 -4.19 -17.91
CA PRO A 513 -13.50 -4.00 -16.67
C PRO A 513 -12.05 -3.57 -16.89
N GLU A 514 -11.44 -3.87 -18.04
CA GLU A 514 -10.06 -3.46 -18.36
C GLU A 514 -10.03 -2.56 -19.60
N LYS A 515 -9.55 -1.33 -19.41
CA LYS A 515 -9.47 -0.32 -20.47
C LYS A 515 -8.11 0.32 -20.45
N PHE A 516 -7.38 0.10 -21.52
CA PHE A 516 -6.06 0.69 -21.66
C PHE A 516 -5.72 0.84 -23.13
N TRP A 517 -4.80 1.76 -23.35
CA TRP A 517 -4.04 1.83 -24.57
C TRP A 517 -2.81 0.97 -24.40
N GLU A 518 -2.58 0.08 -25.35
CA GLU A 518 -1.43 -0.80 -25.38
C GLU A 518 -0.52 -0.41 -26.54
N ILE A 519 0.77 -0.37 -26.25
CA ILE A 519 1.80 -0.04 -27.23
C ILE A 519 2.83 -1.15 -27.17
N ASN A 520 2.99 -1.86 -28.28
CA ASN A 520 4.06 -2.82 -28.46
C ASN A 520 5.21 -2.14 -29.21
N PHE A 521 6.38 -2.01 -28.59
CA PHE A 521 7.57 -1.42 -29.20
C PHE A 521 8.81 -2.23 -28.82
N THR A 522 9.84 -2.22 -29.67
CA THR A 522 11.10 -2.87 -29.36
C THR A 522 11.98 -1.97 -28.52
N THR A 523 12.69 -2.60 -27.59
CA THR A 523 13.68 -1.98 -26.71
C THR A 523 15.02 -2.71 -26.84
N GLU A 524 15.20 -3.47 -27.92
CA GLU A 524 16.43 -4.20 -28.18
C GLU A 524 17.63 -3.25 -28.14
N ASN A 525 18.61 -3.58 -27.29
CA ASN A 525 19.79 -2.76 -26.99
C ASN A 525 19.54 -1.45 -26.19
N TYR A 526 18.35 -1.27 -25.60
CA TYR A 526 18.02 -0.14 -24.74
C TYR A 526 17.72 -0.58 -23.29
N TYR A 527 18.11 0.23 -22.31
CA TYR A 527 17.92 -0.02 -20.88
C TYR A 527 17.55 1.27 -20.13
N ASN A 528 17.19 1.17 -18.83
CA ASN A 528 16.76 2.30 -18.00
C ASN A 528 15.64 3.15 -18.64
N LEU A 529 14.63 2.47 -19.19
CA LEU A 529 13.56 3.10 -19.94
C LEU A 529 12.80 4.12 -19.07
N LYS A 530 12.82 5.38 -19.51
CA LYS A 530 11.99 6.43 -18.93
C LYS A 530 10.72 6.58 -19.74
N VAL A 531 9.58 6.25 -19.13
CA VAL A 531 8.26 6.52 -19.70
C VAL A 531 7.76 7.86 -19.18
N SER A 532 7.30 8.74 -20.07
CA SER A 532 6.69 10.00 -19.68
C SER A 532 5.55 10.36 -20.61
N SER A 533 4.57 11.11 -20.09
CA SER A 533 3.48 11.67 -20.89
C SER A 533 3.28 13.14 -20.55
N LYS A 534 2.95 13.94 -21.56
CA LYS A 534 2.64 15.35 -21.40
C LYS A 534 1.20 15.62 -21.79
N GLN A 535 0.32 15.81 -20.80
CA GLN A 535 -1.08 16.18 -21.00
C GLN A 535 -1.18 17.69 -21.25
N ARG A 536 -2.11 18.13 -22.12
CA ARG A 536 -2.26 19.56 -22.49
C ARG A 536 -3.65 20.16 -22.21
N SER A 537 -4.71 19.35 -22.11
CA SER A 537 -6.10 19.85 -22.13
C SER A 537 -7.05 19.28 -21.06
N SER A 538 -6.65 18.28 -20.28
CA SER A 538 -7.47 17.68 -19.21
C SER A 538 -6.58 17.18 -18.05
N SER A 539 -7.10 17.18 -16.82
CA SER A 539 -6.49 16.56 -15.64
C SER A 539 -6.77 15.05 -15.51
N THR A 540 -7.49 14.46 -16.46
CA THR A 540 -7.95 13.06 -16.43
C THR A 540 -7.34 12.18 -17.54
N GLY A 541 -6.23 12.60 -18.16
CA GLY A 541 -5.56 11.78 -19.19
C GLY A 541 -4.85 10.55 -18.63
N PRO A 542 -4.17 9.73 -19.45
CA PRO A 542 -3.41 8.58 -18.97
C PRO A 542 -2.30 9.07 -18.01
N LEU A 543 -2.48 8.78 -16.72
CA LEU A 543 -1.56 9.13 -15.63
C LEU A 543 -0.71 7.92 -15.20
N HIS A 544 -1.20 6.72 -15.47
CA HIS A 544 -0.60 5.46 -15.01
C HIS A 544 -0.11 4.68 -16.23
N PHE A 545 1.15 4.21 -16.14
CA PHE A 545 1.78 3.35 -17.14
C PHE A 545 2.13 2.03 -16.47
N LYS A 546 1.98 0.92 -17.20
CA LYS A 546 2.49 -0.38 -16.81
C LYS A 546 3.43 -0.86 -17.90
N LEU A 547 4.69 -1.11 -17.55
CA LEU A 547 5.63 -1.77 -18.44
C LEU A 547 5.47 -3.28 -18.24
N GLN A 548 5.32 -4.03 -19.33
CA GLN A 548 5.28 -5.48 -19.30
C GLN A 548 6.32 -6.01 -20.27
N TYR A 549 7.15 -6.94 -19.82
CA TYR A 549 8.00 -7.71 -20.71
C TYR A 549 7.10 -8.68 -21.47
N LYS A 550 7.33 -8.78 -22.78
CA LYS A 550 6.64 -9.71 -23.65
C LYS A 550 7.52 -10.91 -23.95
#